data_AF-A0A354M081-F1
#
_entry.id   AF-A0A354M081-F1
#
_cell.length_a   1.000
_cell.length_b   1.000
_cell.length_c   1.000
_cell.angle_alpha   90.00
_cell.angle_beta   90.00
_cell.angle_gamma   90.00
#
_symmetry.space_group_name_H-M   'P 1'
#
loop_
_entity.id
_entity.type
_entity.pdbx_description
1 polymer ?
#
loop_
_entity_poly.entity_id
_entity_poly.type
_entity_poly.pdbx_seq_one_letter_code
_entity_poly.pdbx_strand_id
1 'polypeptide(L)' 'MKKVLSVPFIPGLKDQPLEKACELLEEKAARQSVECVNWPEQFPYKPITIFDIARSETALYIKYFVRGNCLLALN' A
#
# COMPACT_ATOMS: atom_id res chain seq x y z
N MET A 1 0.04 -3.66 21.24
CA MET A 1 0.92 -2.56 20.77
C MET A 1 0.26 -1.91 19.56
N LYS A 2 0.09 -0.59 19.52
CA LYS A 2 -0.48 0.09 18.35
C LYS A 2 0.54 0.07 17.21
N LYS A 3 0.16 -0.39 16.01
CA LYS A 3 1.05 -0.38 14.84
C LYS A 3 1.25 1.08 14.42
N VAL A 4 2.50 1.52 14.35
CA VAL A 4 2.88 2.87 13.89
C VAL A 4 3.63 2.71 12.57
N LEU A 5 3.22 3.45 11.54
CA LEU A 5 3.86 3.44 10.23
C LEU A 5 4.68 4.71 10.05
N SER A 6 5.94 4.54 9.63
CA SER A 6 6.73 5.67 9.14
C SER A 6 6.34 5.94 7.69
N VAL A 7 5.91 7.17 7.41
CA VAL A 7 5.49 7.58 6.06
C VAL A 7 6.51 8.58 5.53
N PRO A 8 7.41 8.18 4.60
CA PRO A 8 8.45 9.04 4.08
C PRO A 8 7.86 10.17 3.25
N PHE A 9 8.44 11.36 3.41
CA PHE A 9 8.18 12.49 2.53
C PHE A 9 9.04 12.38 1.28
N ILE A 10 8.43 12.49 0.09
CA ILE A 10 9.13 12.50 -1.20
C ILE A 10 8.95 13.88 -1.82
N PRO A 11 10.01 14.71 -1.86
CA PRO A 11 9.94 16.04 -2.47
C PRO A 11 9.52 15.98 -3.95
N GLY A 12 8.62 16.87 -4.35
CA GLY A 12 8.15 16.98 -5.73
C GLY A 12 7.20 15.87 -6.20
N LEU A 13 6.81 14.95 -5.31
CA LEU A 13 5.90 13.83 -5.64
C LEU A 13 4.54 14.32 -6.18
N LYS A 14 4.04 15.45 -5.65
CA LYS A 14 2.78 16.05 -6.09
C LYS A 14 2.80 16.58 -7.53
N ASP A 15 3.98 16.92 -8.03
CA ASP A 15 4.16 17.56 -9.33
C ASP A 15 4.47 16.52 -10.43
N GLN A 16 4.56 15.24 -10.07
CA GLN A 16 4.83 14.16 -11.00
C GLN A 16 3.53 13.61 -11.62
N PRO A 17 3.56 13.21 -12.91
CA PRO A 17 2.50 12.39 -13.48
C PRO A 17 2.41 11.04 -12.75
N LEU A 18 1.24 10.40 -12.84
CA LEU A 18 0.93 9.20 -12.06
C LEU A 18 1.92 8.06 -12.31
N GLU A 19 2.33 7.83 -13.56
CA GLU A 19 3.30 6.81 -13.93
C GLU A 19 4.64 7.04 -13.22
N LYS A 20 5.11 8.30 -13.20
CA LYS A 20 6.38 8.65 -12.55
C LYS A 20 6.26 8.61 -11.02
N ALA A 21 5.12 9.01 -10.47
CA ALA A 21 4.83 8.83 -9.06
C ALA A 21 4.85 7.34 -8.66
N CYS A 22 4.31 6.46 -9.50
CA CYS A 22 4.33 5.01 -9.28
C CYS A 22 5.75 4.43 -9.23
N GLU A 23 6.68 4.90 -10.09
CA GLU A 23 8.10 4.52 -10.05
C GLU A 23 8.77 5.04 -8.77
N LEU A 24 8.53 6.30 -8.41
CA LEU A 24 9.08 6.90 -7.19
C LEU A 24 8.62 6.17 -5.92
N LEU A 25 7.38 5.67 -5.90
CA LEU A 25 6.87 4.87 -4.80
C LEU A 25 7.58 3.53 -4.68
N GLU A 26 7.88 2.85 -5.79
CA GLU A 26 8.63 1.58 -5.76
C GLU A 26 10.06 1.76 -5.22
N GLU A 27 10.69 2.90 -5.53
CA GLU A 27 12.07 3.18 -5.15
C GLU A 27 12.20 3.75 -3.72
N LYS A 28 11.31 4.66 -3.33
CA LYS A 28 11.52 5.55 -2.16
C LYS A 28 10.46 5.45 -1.06
N ALA A 29 9.34 4.78 -1.32
CA ALA A 29 8.29 4.64 -0.31
C ALA A 29 8.65 3.61 0.77
N ALA A 30 7.90 3.62 1.86
CA ALA A 30 7.96 2.56 2.85
C ALA A 30 7.04 1.41 2.42
N ARG A 31 7.61 0.22 2.21
CA ARG A 31 6.83 -0.99 1.94
C ARG A 31 6.28 -1.60 3.23
N GLN A 32 5.02 -1.99 3.20
CA GLN A 32 4.30 -2.62 4.31
C GLN A 32 3.50 -3.82 3.80
N SER A 33 3.19 -4.75 4.71
CA SER A 33 2.31 -5.88 4.43
C SER A 33 1.08 -5.90 5.33
N VAL A 34 -0.02 -6.40 4.75
CA VAL A 34 -1.29 -6.64 5.44
C VAL A 34 -1.35 -8.12 5.78
N GLU A 35 -0.92 -8.45 6.99
CA GLU A 35 -0.80 -9.85 7.46
C GLU A 35 -1.97 -10.30 8.36
N CYS A 36 -2.84 -9.38 8.72
CA CYS A 36 -3.87 -9.59 9.71
C CYS A 36 -5.06 -10.37 9.13
N VAL A 37 -5.41 -11.48 9.77
CA VAL A 37 -6.65 -12.22 9.54
C VAL A 37 -7.42 -12.20 10.85
N ASN A 38 -8.40 -11.30 10.97
CA ASN A 38 -9.11 -11.11 12.24
C ASN A 38 -10.01 -12.29 12.62
N TRP A 39 -10.46 -13.08 11.63
CA TRP A 39 -11.36 -14.23 11.81
C TRP A 39 -10.82 -15.46 11.08
N PRO A 40 -9.69 -16.03 11.53
CA PRO A 40 -9.01 -17.10 10.80
C PRO A 40 -9.86 -18.37 10.69
N GLU A 41 -10.72 -18.66 11.66
CA GLU A 41 -11.59 -19.85 11.63
C GLU A 41 -12.74 -19.75 10.60
N GLN A 42 -13.18 -18.54 10.28
CA GLN A 42 -14.31 -18.30 9.36
C GLN A 42 -13.82 -17.89 7.96
N PHE A 43 -12.74 -17.12 7.90
CA PHE A 43 -12.18 -16.54 6.69
C PHE A 43 -10.65 -16.73 6.68
N PRO A 44 -10.15 -17.97 6.55
CA PRO A 44 -8.71 -18.27 6.64
C PRO A 44 -7.91 -17.76 5.44
N TYR A 45 -8.57 -17.47 4.33
CA TYR A 45 -7.88 -17.07 3.10
C TYR A 45 -7.20 -15.71 3.26
N LYS A 46 -5.87 -15.68 3.07
CA LYS A 46 -5.06 -14.47 3.10
C LYS A 46 -4.27 -14.33 1.79
N PRO A 47 -4.70 -13.50 0.83
CA PRO A 47 -3.90 -13.20 -0.35
C PRO A 47 -2.62 -12.44 0.03
N ILE A 48 -1.61 -12.50 -0.83
CA ILE A 48 -0.41 -11.66 -0.67
C ILE A 48 -0.85 -10.22 -0.90
N THR A 49 -0.78 -9.40 0.14
CA THR A 49 -1.20 -7.99 0.10
C THR A 49 -0.11 -7.13 0.71
N ILE A 50 0.58 -6.39 -0.15
CA ILE A 50 1.58 -5.41 0.25
C ILE A 50 1.20 -4.04 -0.31
N PHE A 51 1.71 -2.98 0.32
CA PHE A 51 1.55 -1.63 -0.17
C PHE A 51 2.80 -0.80 0.09
N ASP A 52 3.06 0.12 -0.84
CA ASP A 52 4.08 1.14 -0.73
C ASP A 52 3.40 2.45 -0.33
N ILE A 53 3.85 3.08 0.76
CA ILE A 53 3.28 4.32 1.29
C ILE A 53 4.32 5.43 1.39
N ALA A 54 3.97 6.61 0.89
CA ALA A 54 4.73 7.84 1.03
C ALA A 54 3.78 9.05 1.09
N ARG A 55 4.34 10.24 1.30
CA ARG A 55 3.58 11.49 1.29
C ARG A 55 4.27 12.59 0.51
N SER A 56 3.45 13.49 -0.03
CA SER A 56 3.88 14.83 -0.45
C SER A 56 3.62 15.84 0.69
N GLU A 57 3.60 17.12 0.34
CA GLU A 57 3.21 18.22 1.22
C GLU A 57 1.71 18.21 1.50
N THR A 58 0.90 17.67 0.58
CA THR A 58 -0.55 17.81 0.60
C THR A 58 -1.32 16.49 0.57
N ALA A 59 -0.68 15.36 0.21
CA ALA A 59 -1.36 14.09 0.03
C ALA A 59 -0.53 12.88 0.48
N LEU A 60 -1.25 11.81 0.82
CA LEU A 60 -0.70 10.47 0.96
C LEU A 60 -0.81 9.73 -0.37
N TYR A 61 0.23 8.98 -0.70
CA TYR A 61 0.28 8.12 -1.86
C TYR A 61 0.42 6.69 -1.38
N ILE A 62 -0.49 5.82 -1.83
CA ILE A 62 -0.53 4.41 -1.45
C ILE A 62 -0.65 3.59 -2.72
N LYS A 63 0.33 2.74 -2.99
CA LYS A 63 0.33 1.81 -4.12
C LYS A 63 0.20 0.39 -3.60
N TYR A 64 -0.89 -0.28 -3.95
CA TYR A 64 -1.13 -1.67 -3.56
C TYR A 64 -0.58 -2.65 -4.59
N PHE A 65 -0.02 -3.75 -4.11
CA PHE A 65 0.20 -4.96 -4.89
C PHE A 65 -0.52 -6.11 -4.20
N VAL A 66 -1.44 -6.75 -4.94
CA VAL A 66 -2.27 -7.85 -4.45
C VAL A 66 -2.11 -9.04 -5.38
N ARG A 67 -1.80 -10.20 -4.82
CA ARG A 67 -1.81 -11.48 -5.53
C ARG A 67 -2.71 -12.46 -4.77
N GLY A 68 -3.80 -12.84 -5.41
CA GLY A 68 -4.77 -13.78 -4.86
C GLY A 68 -5.38 -14.70 -5.92
N ASN A 69 -6.13 -15.69 -5.47
CA ASN A 69 -6.73 -16.73 -6.30
C ASN A 69 -8.04 -16.26 -6.95
N CYS A 70 -8.70 -15.27 -6.34
CA CYS A 70 -9.97 -14.74 -6.80
C CYS A 70 -10.02 -13.24 -6.48
N LEU A 71 -9.88 -12.40 -7.52
CA LEU A 71 -10.11 -10.96 -7.43
C LEU A 71 -11.53 -10.69 -7.92
N LEU A 72 -12.43 -10.36 -7.01
CA LEU A 72 -13.83 -10.03 -7.32
C LEU A 72 -14.11 -8.59 -6.91
N ALA A 73 -14.77 -7.84 -7.79
CA ALA A 73 -15.41 -6.58 -7.46
C ALA A 73 -16.93 -6.83 -7.50
N LEU A 74 -17.55 -6.94 -6.33
CA LEU A 74 -19.01 -7.11 -6.18
C LEU A 74 -19.59 -5.81 -5.62
N ASN A 75 -20.71 -5.36 -6.19
CA ASN A 75 -21.34 -4.07 -5.93
C ASN A 75 -22.23 -4.09 -4.68
#